data_AF-A0A9I9DXP0-F1
#
_entry.id   AF-A0A9I9DXP0-F1
#
_cell.length_a   1.000
_cell.length_b   1.000
_cell.length_c   1.000
_cell.angle_alpha   90.00
_cell.angle_beta   90.00
_cell.angle_gamma   90.00
#
_symmetry.space_group_name_H-M   'P 1'
#
loop_
_entity.id
_entity.type
_entity.pdbx_description
1 polymer ?
#
loop_
_entity_poly.entity_id
_entity_poly.type
_entity_poly.pdbx_seq_one_letter_code
_entity_poly.pdbx_strand_id
1 'polypeptide(L)'
;MPKEEETADWGGREWELYLENLPKSIEVSQIQILDARYRFSESKNYDIKVAFLQLAISSKYRDCYAEVEKTLKEVGRMRYLRKLYAALAQGPGMEEEKILANRIYSEACESYHPIAQRVVESMFSKNL
;
A
#
# COMPACT_ATOMS: atom_id res chain seq x y z
N MET A 1 3.65 -17.13 -9.51
CA MET A 1 4.25 -16.81 -8.20
C MET A 1 5.59 -17.50 -8.12
N PRO A 2 6.66 -16.82 -7.65
CA PRO A 2 7.98 -17.41 -7.57
C PRO A 2 7.97 -18.56 -6.56
N LYS A 3 8.82 -19.55 -6.80
CA LYS A 3 9.07 -20.64 -5.87
C LYS A 3 9.98 -20.15 -4.75
N GLU A 4 9.89 -20.77 -3.58
CA GLU A 4 10.71 -20.41 -2.42
C GLU A 4 12.21 -20.48 -2.75
N GLU A 5 12.63 -21.51 -3.48
CA GLU A 5 14.00 -21.71 -3.97
C GLU A 5 14.49 -20.55 -4.85
N GLU A 6 13.63 -19.98 -5.70
CA GLU A 6 13.98 -18.86 -6.59
C GLU A 6 14.17 -17.55 -5.80
N THR A 7 13.54 -17.48 -4.64
CA THR A 7 13.51 -16.28 -3.79
C THR A 7 14.39 -16.38 -2.55
N ALA A 8 15.13 -17.49 -2.39
CA ALA A 8 15.90 -17.79 -1.19
C ALA A 8 16.97 -16.72 -0.91
N ASP A 9 17.58 -16.18 -1.96
CA ASP A 9 18.64 -15.16 -1.88
C ASP A 9 18.12 -13.73 -2.10
N TRP A 10 16.79 -13.54 -2.22
CA TRP A 10 16.24 -12.21 -2.48
C TRP A 10 16.34 -11.31 -1.25
N GLY A 11 17.00 -10.16 -1.44
CA GLY A 11 16.99 -9.06 -0.50
C GLY A 11 15.73 -8.19 -0.63
N GLY A 12 15.69 -7.12 0.17
CA GLY A 12 14.52 -6.25 0.20
C GLY A 12 14.27 -5.48 -1.10
N ARG A 13 15.32 -5.18 -1.87
CA ARG A 13 15.20 -4.47 -3.14
C ARG A 13 14.65 -5.36 -4.24
N GLU A 14 15.06 -6.63 -4.27
CA GLU A 14 14.53 -7.64 -5.18
C GLU A 14 13.04 -7.86 -4.92
N TRP A 15 12.65 -7.95 -3.65
CA TRP A 15 11.24 -8.07 -3.26
C TRP A 15 10.41 -6.83 -3.60
N GLU A 16 10.92 -5.64 -3.31
CA GLU A 16 10.25 -4.38 -3.69
C GLU A 16 10.04 -4.34 -5.20
N LEU A 17 11.08 -4.61 -6.00
CA LEU A 17 11.00 -4.61 -7.45
C LEU A 17 10.00 -5.65 -7.96
N TYR A 18 10.02 -6.86 -7.42
CA TYR A 18 9.07 -7.91 -7.80
C TYR A 18 7.63 -7.48 -7.58
N LEU A 19 7.31 -6.97 -6.38
CA LEU A 19 5.97 -6.54 -6.02
C LEU A 19 5.48 -5.36 -6.87
N GLU A 20 6.35 -4.40 -7.17
CA GLU A 20 6.03 -3.24 -8.02
C GLU A 20 5.78 -3.62 -9.49
N ASN A 21 6.36 -4.71 -9.97
CA ASN A 21 6.26 -5.16 -11.36
C ASN A 21 5.24 -6.29 -11.56
N LEU A 22 4.46 -6.65 -10.54
CA LEU A 22 3.36 -7.58 -10.71
C LEU A 22 2.29 -6.99 -11.65
N PRO A 23 1.64 -7.83 -12.50
CA PRO A 23 0.59 -7.36 -13.39
C PRO A 23 -0.56 -6.71 -12.62
N LYS A 24 -1.14 -5.63 -13.16
CA LYS A 24 -2.31 -4.96 -12.57
C LYS A 24 -3.55 -5.87 -12.46
N SER A 25 -3.61 -6.93 -13.26
CA SER A 25 -4.69 -7.91 -13.29
C SER A 25 -4.44 -9.12 -12.38
N ILE A 26 -3.57 -8.99 -11.37
CA ILE A 26 -3.32 -10.05 -10.39
C ILE A 26 -4.59 -10.29 -9.55
N GLU A 27 -4.94 -11.57 -9.41
CA GLU A 27 -6.09 -12.00 -8.63
C GLU A 27 -5.82 -11.83 -7.13
N VAL A 28 -6.86 -11.45 -6.36
CA VAL A 28 -6.76 -11.29 -4.89
C VAL A 28 -6.25 -12.56 -4.21
N SER A 29 -6.68 -13.73 -4.69
CA SER A 29 -6.26 -15.04 -4.18
C SER A 29 -4.73 -15.24 -4.30
N GLN A 30 -4.10 -14.68 -5.33
CA GLN A 30 -2.65 -14.79 -5.49
C GLN A 30 -1.90 -13.85 -4.54
N ILE A 31 -2.46 -12.68 -4.24
CA ILE A 31 -1.91 -11.76 -3.23
C ILE A 31 -2.02 -12.37 -1.84
N GLN A 32 -3.15 -13.00 -1.52
CA GLN A 32 -3.34 -13.75 -0.27
C GLN A 32 -2.28 -14.85 -0.10
N ILE A 33 -2.01 -15.61 -1.16
CA ILE A 33 -0.97 -16.66 -1.14
C ILE A 33 0.42 -16.06 -0.90
N LEU A 34 0.73 -14.93 -1.55
CA LEU A 34 2.01 -14.23 -1.33
C LEU A 34 2.17 -13.79 0.12
N ASP A 35 1.13 -13.19 0.71
CA ASP A 35 1.18 -12.72 2.08
C ASP A 35 1.26 -13.86 3.09
N ALA A 36 0.49 -14.93 2.88
CA ALA A 36 0.55 -16.11 3.73
C ALA A 36 1.94 -16.75 3.73
N ARG A 37 2.63 -16.75 2.58
CA ARG A 37 3.96 -17.35 2.44
C ARG A 37 5.07 -16.45 2.99
N TYR A 38 5.04 -15.16 2.66
CA TYR A 38 6.17 -14.26 2.89
C TYR A 38 5.92 -13.16 3.94
N ARG A 39 4.68 -13.05 4.45
CA ARG A 39 4.24 -12.10 5.49
C ARG A 39 4.62 -10.66 5.16
N PHE A 40 4.38 -10.25 3.91
CA PHE A 40 4.78 -8.92 3.44
C PHE A 40 3.99 -7.79 4.10
N SER A 41 2.72 -8.00 4.41
CA SER A 41 1.89 -7.06 5.17
C SER A 41 2.50 -6.73 6.53
N GLU A 42 3.21 -7.68 7.16
CA GLU A 42 3.83 -7.51 8.48
C GLU A 42 5.35 -7.22 8.41
N SER A 43 5.89 -6.99 7.21
CA SER A 43 7.33 -6.83 7.03
C SER A 43 7.89 -5.65 7.81
N LYS A 44 9.02 -5.87 8.49
CA LYS A 44 9.79 -4.79 9.14
C LYS A 44 10.50 -3.89 8.11
N ASN A 45 10.66 -4.36 6.88
CA ASN A 45 11.17 -3.56 5.79
C ASN A 45 9.99 -2.80 5.14
N TYR A 46 9.90 -1.51 5.43
CA TYR A 46 8.82 -0.66 4.93
C TYR A 46 8.78 -0.51 3.42
N ASP A 47 9.89 -0.71 2.70
CA ASP A 47 9.88 -0.70 1.23
C ASP A 47 9.08 -1.88 0.68
N ILE A 48 9.32 -3.07 1.21
CA ILE A 48 8.55 -4.28 0.88
C ILE A 48 7.10 -4.13 1.37
N LYS A 49 6.90 -3.71 2.62
CA LYS A 49 5.58 -3.56 3.22
C LYS A 49 4.70 -2.62 2.41
N VAL A 50 5.21 -1.45 2.06
CA VAL A 50 4.45 -0.44 1.31
C VAL A 50 4.21 -0.89 -0.13
N ALA A 51 5.17 -1.52 -0.79
CA ALA A 51 4.96 -2.09 -2.12
C ALA A 51 3.84 -3.14 -2.11
N PHE A 52 3.85 -4.04 -1.11
CA PHE A 52 2.80 -5.03 -0.94
C PHE A 52 1.43 -4.42 -0.61
N LEU A 53 1.36 -3.48 0.34
CA LEU A 53 0.11 -2.83 0.72
C LEU A 53 -0.48 -2.02 -0.44
N GLN A 54 0.36 -1.37 -1.25
CA GLN A 54 -0.07 -0.70 -2.49
C GLN A 54 -0.74 -1.69 -3.46
N LEU A 55 -0.16 -2.88 -3.62
CA LEU A 55 -0.73 -3.95 -4.44
C LEU A 55 -2.05 -4.46 -3.86
N ALA A 56 -2.09 -4.71 -2.55
CA ALA A 56 -3.29 -5.17 -1.84
C ALA A 56 -4.46 -4.20 -2.02
N ILE A 57 -4.22 -2.88 -1.90
CA ILE A 57 -5.23 -1.85 -2.15
C ILE A 57 -5.71 -1.92 -3.61
N SER A 58 -4.76 -1.95 -4.57
CA SER A 58 -5.08 -1.94 -6.00
C SER A 58 -5.92 -3.14 -6.44
N SER A 59 -5.75 -4.28 -5.76
CA SER A 59 -6.54 -5.50 -6.00
C SER A 59 -7.75 -5.63 -5.09
N LYS A 60 -8.04 -4.66 -4.21
CA LYS A 60 -9.16 -4.71 -3.25
C LYS A 60 -9.09 -5.87 -2.26
N TYR A 61 -7.88 -6.24 -1.85
CA TYR A 61 -7.66 -7.22 -0.79
C TYR A 61 -7.93 -6.58 0.59
N ARG A 62 -9.19 -6.65 1.03
CA ARG A 62 -9.71 -5.93 2.21
C ARG A 62 -9.10 -6.34 3.53
N ASP A 63 -8.66 -7.59 3.68
CA ASP A 63 -8.09 -8.08 4.94
C ASP A 63 -6.80 -7.33 5.31
N CYS A 64 -6.11 -6.72 4.34
CA CYS A 64 -4.93 -5.88 4.58
C CYS A 64 -5.26 -4.44 5.01
N TYR A 65 -6.52 -3.99 4.98
CA TYR A 65 -6.84 -2.57 5.21
C TYR A 65 -6.53 -2.10 6.63
N ALA A 66 -6.63 -3.00 7.62
CA ALA A 66 -6.19 -2.70 8.98
C ALA A 66 -4.68 -2.39 9.02
N GLU A 67 -3.87 -3.12 8.26
CA GLU A 67 -2.43 -2.92 8.20
C GLU A 67 -2.06 -1.68 7.35
N VAL A 68 -2.85 -1.36 6.32
CA VAL A 68 -2.76 -0.09 5.58
C VAL A 68 -2.96 1.10 6.52
N GLU A 69 -4.04 1.08 7.30
CA GLU A 69 -4.35 2.13 8.26
C GLU A 69 -3.26 2.30 9.31
N LYS A 70 -2.85 1.18 9.93
CA LYS A 70 -1.76 1.18 10.90
C LYS A 70 -0.49 1.77 10.31
N THR A 71 -0.11 1.34 9.10
CA THR A 71 1.07 1.84 8.40
C THR A 71 0.98 3.35 8.13
N LEU A 72 -0.16 3.84 7.65
CA LEU A 72 -0.38 5.26 7.38
C LEU A 72 -0.34 6.13 8.64
N LYS A 73 -0.71 5.59 9.80
CA LYS A 73 -0.63 6.29 11.09
C LYS A 73 0.77 6.24 11.71
N GLU A 74 1.58 5.24 11.37
CA GLU A 74 2.94 5.07 11.92
C GLU A 74 4.01 5.83 11.10
N VAL A 75 3.84 5.95 9.78
CA VAL A 75 4.86 6.54 8.90
C VAL A 75 4.61 8.02 8.59
N GLY A 76 5.68 8.80 8.53
CA GLY A 76 5.67 10.18 8.01
C GLY A 76 6.41 10.37 6.68
N ARG A 77 7.04 9.31 6.15
CA ARG A 77 7.90 9.40 4.98
C ARG A 77 7.06 9.59 3.72
N MET A 78 7.23 10.74 3.04
CA MET A 78 6.44 11.12 1.88
C MET A 78 6.31 10.02 0.81
N ARG A 79 7.38 9.27 0.53
CA ARG A 79 7.36 8.21 -0.47
C ARG A 79 6.32 7.12 -0.14
N TYR A 80 6.12 6.81 1.13
CA TYR A 80 5.17 5.80 1.59
C TYR A 80 3.74 6.34 1.59
N LEU A 81 3.55 7.52 2.18
CA LEU A 81 2.26 8.19 2.21
C LEU A 81 1.71 8.36 0.79
N ARG A 82 2.55 8.84 -0.13
CA ARG A 82 2.17 9.03 -1.53
C ARG A 82 1.72 7.73 -2.19
N LYS A 83 2.44 6.63 -2.01
CA LYS A 83 2.09 5.34 -2.62
C LYS A 83 0.74 4.83 -2.12
N LEU A 84 0.52 4.83 -0.82
CA LEU A 84 -0.70 4.28 -0.21
C LEU A 84 -1.92 5.17 -0.44
N TYR A 85 -1.80 6.49 -0.22
CA TYR A 85 -2.93 7.40 -0.49
C TYR A 85 -3.28 7.47 -1.97
N ALA A 86 -2.29 7.41 -2.88
CA ALA A 86 -2.59 7.33 -4.31
C ALA A 86 -3.36 6.05 -4.65
N ALA A 87 -2.96 4.89 -4.10
CA ALA A 87 -3.66 3.64 -4.32
C ALA A 87 -5.10 3.65 -3.78
N LEU A 88 -5.35 4.29 -2.63
CA LEU A 88 -6.69 4.40 -2.07
C LEU A 88 -7.58 5.42 -2.79
N ALA A 89 -7.01 6.54 -3.23
CA ALA A 89 -7.78 7.69 -3.73
C ALA A 89 -7.97 7.71 -5.26
N GLN A 90 -7.19 6.92 -6.01
CA GLN A 90 -7.16 6.96 -7.46
C GLN A 90 -7.63 5.62 -8.05
N GLY A 91 -8.50 5.70 -9.08
CA GLY A 91 -8.98 4.53 -9.82
C GLY A 91 -10.51 4.47 -9.90
N PRO A 92 -11.07 3.87 -10.97
CA PRO A 92 -12.50 3.66 -11.10
C PRO A 92 -12.98 2.59 -10.11
N GLY A 93 -14.14 2.81 -9.48
CA GLY A 93 -14.75 1.84 -8.58
C GLY A 93 -14.06 1.71 -7.21
N MET A 94 -13.37 2.76 -6.74
CA MET A 94 -12.60 2.80 -5.49
C MET A 94 -13.31 3.62 -4.40
N GLU A 95 -14.65 3.64 -4.38
CA GLU A 95 -15.43 4.52 -3.51
C GLU A 95 -15.23 4.18 -2.02
N GLU A 96 -15.15 2.90 -1.66
CA GLU A 96 -14.90 2.47 -0.28
C GLU A 96 -13.49 2.86 0.18
N GLU A 97 -12.50 2.69 -0.70
CA GLU A 97 -11.10 3.02 -0.44
C GLU A 97 -10.89 4.53 -0.31
N LYS A 98 -11.62 5.33 -1.10
CA LYS A 98 -11.66 6.79 -0.95
C LYS A 98 -12.24 7.21 0.40
N ILE A 99 -13.32 6.57 0.86
CA ILE A 99 -13.89 6.84 2.20
C ILE A 99 -12.87 6.47 3.28
N LEU A 100 -12.24 5.31 3.15
CA LEU A 100 -11.19 4.85 4.06
C LEU A 100 -10.02 5.84 4.10
N ALA A 101 -9.54 6.32 2.95
CA ALA A 101 -8.45 7.28 2.86
C ALA A 101 -8.78 8.61 3.55
N ASN A 102 -9.98 9.15 3.31
CA ASN A 102 -10.42 10.39 3.96
C ASN A 102 -10.49 10.23 5.47
N ARG A 103 -11.04 9.11 5.95
CA ARG A 103 -11.10 8.82 7.40
C ARG A 103 -9.71 8.73 8.00
N ILE A 104 -8.83 7.89 7.45
CA ILE A 104 -7.45 7.71 7.96
C ILE A 104 -6.71 9.05 7.94
N TYR A 105 -6.83 9.83 6.86
CA TYR A 105 -6.20 11.13 6.76
C TYR A 105 -6.68 12.09 7.84
N SER A 106 -7.99 12.17 8.09
CA SER A 106 -8.55 13.04 9.14
C SER A 106 -8.02 12.69 10.54
N GLU A 107 -7.70 11.41 10.79
CA GLU A 107 -7.18 10.94 12.07
C GLU A 107 -5.65 11.09 12.19
N ALA A 108 -4.92 11.10 11.07
CA ALA A 108 -3.45 11.07 11.06
C ALA A 108 -2.80 12.39 10.62
N CYS A 109 -3.53 13.31 9.97
CA CYS A 109 -2.95 14.46 9.27
C CYS A 109 -2.11 15.37 10.18
N GLU A 110 -2.50 15.54 11.45
CA GLU A 110 -1.78 16.36 12.43
C GLU A 110 -0.36 15.83 12.72
N SER A 111 -0.14 14.52 12.57
CA SER A 111 1.18 13.90 12.74
C SER A 111 2.10 14.06 11.53
N TYR A 112 1.54 14.42 10.37
CA TYR A 112 2.30 14.56 9.14
C TYR A 112 2.99 15.92 9.05
N HIS A 113 4.15 15.94 8.39
CA HIS A 113 4.80 17.21 8.03
C HIS A 113 3.87 18.04 7.12
N PRO A 114 3.81 19.39 7.23
CA PRO A 114 2.90 20.22 6.42
C PRO A 114 3.04 20.02 4.90
N ILE A 115 4.25 19.72 4.42
CA ILE A 115 4.47 19.39 3.00
C ILE A 115 3.77 18.06 2.62
N ALA A 116 3.78 17.07 3.52
CA ALA A 116 3.07 15.80 3.33
C ALA A 116 1.56 15.99 3.34
N GLN A 117 1.03 16.81 4.25
CA GLN A 117 -0.40 17.17 4.27
C GLN A 117 -0.85 17.70 2.90
N ARG A 118 -0.18 18.75 2.39
CA ARG A 118 -0.51 19.36 1.07
C ARG A 118 -0.46 18.35 -0.08
N VAL A 119 0.52 17.46 -0.07
CA VAL A 119 0.64 16.43 -1.11
C VAL A 119 -0.51 15.43 -1.04
N VAL A 120 -0.87 14.96 0.16
CA VAL A 120 -1.97 14.00 0.34
C VAL A 120 -3.32 14.66 0.03
N GLU A 121 -3.56 15.89 0.49
CA GLU A 121 -4.77 16.67 0.17
C GLU A 121 -4.96 16.81 -1.35
N SER A 122 -3.89 17.07 -2.09
CA SER A 122 -3.96 17.19 -3.55
C SER A 122 -4.42 15.91 -4.28
N MET A 123 -4.38 14.75 -3.61
CA MET A 123 -4.85 13.48 -4.17
C MET A 123 -6.36 13.31 -4.02
N PHE A 124 -6.98 13.96 -3.04
CA PHE A 124 -8.44 13.92 -2.85
C PHE A 124 -9.16 14.87 -3.81
N SER A 125 -8.55 16.02 -4.13
CA SER A 125 -9.17 17.07 -4.94
C SER A 125 -9.20 16.80 -6.45
N LYS A 126 -8.56 15.73 -6.95
CA LYS A 126 -8.44 15.42 -8.39
C LYS A 126 -9.59 14.59 -8.98
N ASN A 127 -10.73 14.48 -8.31
CA ASN A 127 -11.88 13.69 -8.76
C ASN A 127 -13.15 14.53 -9.03
N LEU A 128 -12.99 15.81 -9.41
CA LEU A 128 -14.06 16.66 -9.94
C LEU A 128 -13.86 16.90 -11.44
#